data_AF-A0A7W0YTX1-F1
#
_entry.id   AF-A0A7W0YTX1-F1
#
_cell.length_a   1.000
_cell.length_b   1.000
_cell.length_c   1.000
_cell.angle_alpha   90.00
_cell.angle_beta   90.00
_cell.angle_gamma   90.00
#
_symmetry.space_group_name_H-M   'P 1'
#
loop_
_entity.id
_entity.type
_entity.pdbx_description
1 polymer ?
#
loop_
_entity_poly.entity_id
_entity_poly.type
_entity_poly.pdbx_seq_one_letter_code
_entity_poly.pdbx_strand_id
1 'polypeptide(L)' 'EIGRPSTLFARADARDGELERVAVGGHAVVVARGEFRL' A
#
# COMPACT_ATOMS: atom_id res chain seq x y z
N GLU A 1 -0.05 18.51 2.47
CA GLU A 1 0.53 17.62 1.44
C GLU A 1 2.01 17.90 1.19
N ILE A 2 2.73 16.92 0.60
CA ILE A 2 4.13 17.05 0.13
C ILE A 2 4.29 16.89 -1.40
N GLY A 3 3.20 16.89 -2.16
CA GLY A 3 3.26 16.73 -3.63
C GLY A 3 3.63 15.32 -4.11
N ARG A 4 3.37 14.29 -3.30
CA ARG A 4 3.62 12.87 -3.63
C ARG A 4 2.30 12.11 -3.63
N PRO A 5 1.43 12.31 -4.64
CA PRO A 5 0.13 11.66 -4.68
C PRO A 5 0.32 10.15 -4.73
N SER A 6 -0.42 9.44 -3.87
CA SER A 6 -0.41 7.99 -3.79
C SER A 6 -1.85 7.51 -3.59
N THR A 7 -2.23 6.45 -4.30
CA THR A 7 -3.56 5.82 -4.16
C THR A 7 -3.39 4.46 -3.48
N LEU A 8 -4.10 4.28 -2.37
CA LEU A 8 -4.23 2.99 -1.69
C LEU A 8 -5.65 2.46 -1.87
N PHE A 9 -5.76 1.16 -2.11
CA PHE A 9 -7.03 0.44 -2.12
C PHE A 9 -7.14 -0.34 -0.82
N ALA A 10 -8.32 -0.32 -0.20
CA ALA A 10 -8.58 -1.05 1.03
C ALA A 10 -9.89 -1.83 0.93
N ARG A 11 -9.91 -3.03 1.52
CA ARG A 11 -11.11 -3.85 1.70
C ARG A 11 -11.13 -4.37 3.13
N ALA A 12 -12.24 -4.13 3.84
CA ALA A 12 -12.48 -4.67 5.17
C ALA A 12 -13.47 -5.83 5.07
N ASP A 13 -13.08 -6.99 5.57
CA ASP A 13 -13.94 -8.16 5.73
C ASP A 13 -14.38 -8.22 7.20
N ALA A 14 -15.69 -8.32 7.40
CA ALA A 14 -16.31 -8.41 8.71
C ALA A 14 -17.31 -9.56 8.73
N ARG A 15 -17.43 -10.20 9.89
CA ARG A 15 -18.38 -11.29 10.14
C ARG A 15 -18.95 -11.11 11.53
N ASP A 16 -20.25 -11.39 11.67
CA ASP A 16 -20.95 -11.34 12.96
C ASP A 16 -20.82 -9.98 13.68
N GLY A 17 -20.68 -8.89 12.91
CA GLY A 17 -20.53 -7.53 13.44
C GLY A 17 -19.10 -7.16 13.87
N GLU A 18 -18.15 -8.09 13.76
CA GLU A 18 -16.74 -7.87 14.07
C GLU A 18 -15.85 -7.88 12.82
N LEU A 19 -14.78 -7.10 12.87
CA LEU A 19 -13.82 -6.95 11.79
C LEU A 19 -12.82 -8.11 11.84
N GLU A 20 -12.78 -8.93 10.81
CA GLU A 20 -11.92 -10.12 10.77
C GLU A 20 -10.62 -9.86 10.00
N ARG A 21 -10.66 -9.00 8.98
CA ARG A 21 -9.50 -8.73 8.12
C ARG A 21 -9.61 -7.37 7.45
N VAL A 22 -8.46 -6.72 7.30
CA VAL A 22 -8.30 -5.58 6.38
C VAL A 22 -7.20 -5.91 5.39
N ALA A 23 -7.55 -5.95 4.11
CA ALA A 23 -6.59 -6.04 3.02
C ALA A 23 -6.31 -4.63 2.49
N VAL A 24 -5.03 -4.32 2.31
CA VAL A 24 -4.58 -3.05 1.73
C VAL A 24 -3.64 -3.35 0.57
N GLY A 25 -3.87 -2.67 -0.55
CA GLY A 25 -3.07 -2.81 -1.76
C GLY A 25 -2.81 -1.45 -2.42
N GLY A 26 -1.92 -1.46 -3.39
CA GLY A 26 -1.55 -0.27 -4.15
C GLY A 26 -0.68 -0.64 -5.33
N HIS A 27 -0.38 0.36 -6.16
CA HIS A 27 0.55 0.21 -7.27
C HIS A 27 1.96 0.61 -6.85
N ALA A 28 2.95 -0.07 -7.40
CA ALA A 28 4.36 0.26 -7.22
C ALA A 28 5.05 0.33 -8.58
N VAL A 29 6.01 1.24 -8.70
CA VAL A 29 6.83 1.41 -9.90
C VAL A 29 8.30 1.53 -9.51
N VAL A 30 9.18 0.82 -10.22
CA VAL A 30 10.63 0.99 -10.08
C VAL A 30 11.03 2.24 -10.83
N VAL A 31 11.54 3.25 -10.11
CA VAL A 31 11.95 4.53 -10.71
C VAL A 31 13.44 4.62 -11.01
N ALA A 32 14.27 3.81 -10.33
CA ALA A 32 15.71 3.74 -10.53
C ALA A 32 16.26 2.39 -10.05
N ARG A 33 17.44 2.03 -10.56
CA ARG A 33 18.24 0.89 -10.09
C ARG A 33 19.69 1.34 -9.97
N GLY A 34 20.42 0.79 -9.00
CA GLY A 34 21.81 1.11 -8.77
C GLY A 34 22.44 0.19 -7.74
N GLU A 35 23.74 0.35 -7.52
CA GLU A 35 24.54 -0.43 -6.57
C GLU A 35 25.15 0.51 -5.53
N PHE A 36 25.17 0.07 -4.27
CA PHE A 36 25.94 0.72 -3.22
C PHE A 36 27.37 0.16 -3.21
N ARG A 37 28.37 1.04 -3.08
CA ARG A 37 29.78 0.66 -2.87
C ARG A 37 30.21 1.10 -1.47
N LEU A 38 30.97 0.24 -0.80
CA LEU A 38 31.57 0.45 0.52
C LEU A 38 32.94 1.14 0.37
#